data_AF-A0A3S9NZS6-F1
#
_entry.id   AF-A0A3S9NZS6-F1
#
_cell.length_a   1.000
_cell.length_b   1.000
_cell.length_c   1.000
_cell.angle_alpha   90.00
_cell.angle_beta   90.00
_cell.angle_gamma   90.00
#
_symmetry.space_group_name_H-M   'P 1'
#
loop_
_entity.id
_entity.type
_entity.pdbx_description
1 polymer ?
#
loop_
_entity_poly.entity_id
_entity_poly.type
_entity_poly.pdbx_seq_one_letter_code
_entity_poly.pdbx_strand_id
1 'polypeptide(L)'
;MEFKIFHIRKDNSPPYNTEREEVLPIDGLHVVLEHHFYELEFQYFELPVNTKVTIDGVEVENSLIHNSERESRITVGLGQHFSNQLGVATVTCGGEPFQVRIDASKLSSDDAEGMITYLYKKNKSLILKLFTREESEDDKKKKPSTLSMTRLGPLDKFINDMEDILPDLAHSPRYSTVQEREIQDFATADIDSQSIDWLIEHLDELYFDDSLKDHPDAIEINGQYTVIDRIEAPVVKMEYATYENECILGGFYWARKLLDDLITHIHLINDSKNYFQGDGNGYATFEAAQVIINSQAIEDVNDIKTRLYRLERKYMQLLPNTKPNVHPPRLTKRFGSVNLYSKIFLSLLQVYNLKIDTNENSSSLKTSFLDQIYELYTYYQLYDALVECFKDYNVKIDESPLEEGEFIPKRVSIQPIKGRWQMNFLYQPQIGREPTDTHLVLHGKPHRDSFYYTPDFVVEYMDPHLSLRYGILDAKYKMAKTVLDQDLKESSFKYYTCVRVIGERRDHQKPDFLWLICPNACYGRPVWTMNYDDNFLPIIGIVMNNAESNDPIKNCIKKMMREWNVGV
;
A
#
# COMPACT_ATOMS: atom_id res chain seq x y z
N MET A 1 -27.08 29.66 4.25
CA MET A 1 -27.82 28.86 5.25
C MET A 1 -26.88 28.53 6.42
N GLU A 2 -27.39 28.32 7.64
CA GLU A 2 -26.61 27.89 8.81
C GLU A 2 -26.90 26.40 9.08
N PHE A 3 -25.87 25.62 9.35
CA PHE A 3 -25.97 24.16 9.53
C PHE A 3 -25.56 23.78 10.95
N LYS A 4 -26.40 22.95 11.60
CA LYS A 4 -26.20 22.44 12.96
C LYS A 4 -26.43 20.94 13.00
N ILE A 5 -25.68 20.26 13.86
CA ILE A 5 -25.81 18.82 14.11
C ILE A 5 -26.13 18.62 15.58
N PHE A 6 -27.11 17.77 15.88
CA PHE A 6 -27.49 17.43 17.25
C PHE A 6 -27.34 15.95 17.51
N HIS A 7 -26.71 15.63 18.64
CA HIS A 7 -26.60 14.27 19.16
C HIS A 7 -27.63 14.07 20.27
N ILE A 8 -28.31 12.92 20.29
CA ILE A 8 -29.26 12.57 21.34
C ILE A 8 -28.62 11.53 22.26
N ARG A 9 -28.20 11.95 23.46
CA ARG A 9 -27.74 11.03 24.50
C ARG A 9 -28.94 10.44 25.23
N LYS A 10 -28.95 9.11 25.38
CA LYS A 10 -29.92 8.41 26.22
C LYS A 10 -29.21 7.96 27.49
N ASP A 11 -29.62 8.49 28.64
CA ASP A 11 -29.04 8.07 29.92
C ASP A 11 -29.21 6.57 30.15
N ASN A 12 -28.22 5.91 30.75
CA ASN A 12 -28.28 4.47 31.02
C ASN A 12 -29.21 4.09 32.19
N SER A 13 -29.80 5.07 32.88
CA SER A 13 -30.59 4.87 34.10
C SER A 13 -31.93 5.61 34.03
N PRO A 14 -33.06 4.96 34.38
CA PRO A 14 -34.37 5.62 34.42
C PRO A 14 -34.47 6.74 35.48
N PRO A 15 -35.25 7.81 35.23
CA PRO A 15 -35.95 8.10 33.97
C PRO A 15 -34.95 8.47 32.88
N TYR A 16 -35.04 7.81 31.73
CA TYR A 16 -34.16 8.03 30.59
C TYR A 16 -34.33 9.48 30.12
N ASN A 17 -33.44 10.39 30.52
CA ASN A 17 -33.38 11.70 29.93
C ASN A 17 -32.75 11.57 28.55
N THR A 18 -33.42 12.14 27.56
CA THR A 18 -32.86 12.35 26.22
C THR A 18 -32.45 13.81 26.14
N GLU A 19 -31.18 14.10 26.43
CA GLU A 19 -30.62 15.43 26.22
C GLU A 19 -30.18 15.56 24.76
N ARG A 20 -30.71 16.62 24.10
CA ARG A 20 -30.33 17.03 22.75
C ARG A 20 -29.14 17.96 22.87
N GLU A 21 -27.94 17.46 22.58
CA GLU A 21 -26.68 18.21 22.65
C GLU A 21 -26.27 18.65 21.24
N GLU A 22 -25.94 19.93 21.08
CA GLU A 22 -25.37 20.44 19.82
C GLU A 22 -23.92 19.99 19.69
N VAL A 23 -23.56 19.47 18.51
CA VAL A 23 -22.18 19.18 18.15
C VAL A 23 -21.55 20.49 17.71
N LEU A 24 -20.74 21.10 18.58
CA LEU A 24 -20.06 22.34 18.26
C LEU A 24 -18.92 22.11 17.26
N PRO A 25 -18.71 23.01 16.30
CA PRO A 25 -17.62 22.88 15.34
C PRO A 25 -16.25 23.06 16.02
N ILE A 26 -15.30 22.21 15.65
CA ILE A 26 -13.88 22.30 16.01
C ILE A 26 -13.14 22.72 14.74
N ASP A 27 -12.40 23.82 14.80
CA ASP A 27 -11.67 24.40 13.65
C ASP A 27 -12.53 24.61 12.38
N GLY A 28 -13.82 24.93 12.57
CA GLY A 28 -14.76 25.19 11.48
C GLY A 28 -15.43 23.94 10.88
N LEU A 29 -15.16 22.74 11.42
CA LEU A 29 -15.79 21.49 11.02
C LEU A 29 -16.60 20.88 12.16
N HIS A 30 -17.79 20.36 11.86
CA HIS A 30 -18.54 19.54 12.81
C HIS A 30 -17.90 18.15 12.89
N VAL A 31 -17.55 17.69 14.09
CA VAL A 31 -16.95 16.37 14.32
C VAL A 31 -18.00 15.41 14.87
N VAL A 32 -18.27 14.34 14.14
CA VAL A 32 -19.26 13.32 14.49
C VAL A 32 -18.64 11.91 14.52
N LEU A 33 -19.30 10.97 15.18
CA LEU A 33 -18.91 9.57 15.25
C LEU A 33 -19.81 8.74 14.35
N GLU A 34 -19.22 7.86 13.53
CA GLU A 34 -19.94 7.13 12.48
C GLU A 34 -21.18 6.34 12.96
N HIS A 35 -21.17 5.80 14.18
CA HIS A 35 -22.21 4.89 14.67
C HIS A 35 -23.32 5.60 15.46
N HIS A 36 -23.15 6.89 15.77
CA HIS A 36 -24.08 7.66 16.56
C HIS A 36 -25.30 8.07 15.73
N PHE A 37 -26.38 8.38 16.44
CA PHE A 37 -27.60 8.91 15.85
C PHE A 37 -27.59 10.43 15.94
N TYR A 38 -27.85 11.07 14.81
CA TYR A 38 -27.85 12.52 14.69
C TYR A 38 -29.15 13.04 14.12
N GLU A 39 -29.50 14.26 14.53
CA GLU A 39 -30.49 15.11 13.87
C GLU A 39 -29.72 16.24 13.17
N LEU A 40 -30.08 16.53 11.92
CA LEU A 40 -29.45 17.59 11.13
C LEU A 40 -30.40 18.77 11.02
N GLU A 41 -29.91 19.99 11.18
CA GLU A 41 -30.72 21.19 11.14
C GLU A 41 -30.09 22.23 10.21
N PHE A 42 -30.91 22.78 9.31
CA PHE A 42 -30.53 23.82 8.36
C PHE A 42 -31.43 25.04 8.58
N GLN A 43 -30.85 26.13 9.06
CA GLN A 43 -31.55 27.40 9.27
C GLN A 43 -31.30 28.30 8.05
N TYR A 44 -32.37 28.83 7.46
CA TYR A 44 -32.29 29.64 6.24
C TYR A 44 -32.89 31.02 6.45
N PHE A 45 -32.31 32.03 5.79
CA PHE A 45 -32.86 33.39 5.77
C PHE A 45 -33.88 33.58 4.64
N GLU A 46 -33.67 32.88 3.52
CA GLU A 46 -34.56 32.83 2.36
C GLU A 46 -34.90 31.36 2.06
N LEU A 47 -36.15 31.08 1.68
CA LEU A 47 -36.60 29.71 1.39
C LEU A 47 -35.76 29.12 0.24
N PRO A 48 -35.01 28.03 0.47
CA PRO A 48 -34.18 27.44 -0.57
C PRO A 48 -35.05 26.92 -1.72
N VAL A 49 -34.51 27.00 -2.95
CA VAL A 49 -35.18 26.56 -4.19
C VAL A 49 -35.61 25.08 -4.12
N ASN A 50 -34.92 24.31 -3.28
CA ASN A 50 -35.18 22.91 -3.03
C ASN A 50 -34.82 22.56 -1.58
N THR A 51 -35.59 21.67 -0.95
CA THR A 51 -35.35 21.17 0.41
C THR A 51 -34.68 19.78 0.42
N LYS A 52 -34.25 19.27 -0.75
CA LYS A 52 -33.50 18.01 -0.81
C LYS A 52 -32.21 18.15 -0.02
N VAL A 53 -31.95 17.13 0.79
CA VAL A 53 -30.71 16.95 1.53
C VAL A 53 -29.97 15.77 0.93
N THR A 54 -28.67 15.93 0.67
CA THR A 54 -27.81 14.83 0.23
C THR A 54 -26.59 14.72 1.13
N ILE A 55 -26.11 13.51 1.37
CA ILE A 55 -24.84 13.24 2.05
C ILE A 55 -23.95 12.53 1.04
N ASP A 56 -22.82 13.15 0.67
CA ASP A 56 -21.90 12.67 -0.38
C ASP A 56 -22.62 12.30 -1.70
N GLY A 57 -23.63 13.09 -2.06
CA GLY A 57 -24.44 12.91 -3.27
C GLY A 57 -25.55 11.86 -3.17
N VAL A 58 -25.66 11.14 -2.04
CA VAL A 58 -26.79 10.24 -1.77
C VAL A 58 -27.95 11.03 -1.17
N GLU A 59 -29.12 10.99 -1.80
CA GLU A 59 -30.32 11.68 -1.33
C GLU A 59 -30.85 11.02 -0.05
N VAL A 60 -31.09 11.82 0.99
CA VAL A 60 -31.72 11.37 2.24
C VAL A 60 -33.19 11.08 1.98
N GLU A 61 -33.74 10.05 2.62
CA GLU A 61 -35.16 9.71 2.48
C GLU A 61 -36.07 10.91 2.82
N ASN A 62 -36.96 11.26 1.89
CA ASN A 62 -37.87 12.40 2.05
C ASN A 62 -38.79 12.29 3.29
N SER A 63 -39.05 11.08 3.78
CA SER A 63 -39.80 10.82 5.02
C SER A 63 -39.11 11.34 6.28
N LEU A 64 -37.78 11.49 6.25
CA LEU A 64 -36.99 11.99 7.37
C LEU A 64 -36.83 13.52 7.32
N ILE A 65 -37.17 14.15 6.20
CA ILE A 65 -36.98 15.60 6.00
C ILE A 65 -38.26 16.34 6.39
N HIS A 66 -38.14 17.29 7.31
CA HIS A 66 -39.23 18.17 7.70
C HIS A 66 -38.84 19.63 7.45
N ASN A 67 -39.67 20.37 6.71
CA ASN A 67 -39.49 21.81 6.49
C ASN A 67 -40.53 22.60 7.29
N SER A 68 -40.06 23.42 8.22
CA SER A 68 -40.86 24.36 9.00
C SER A 68 -40.64 25.77 8.46
N GLU A 69 -41.49 26.22 7.54
CA GLU A 69 -41.41 27.56 6.94
C GLU A 69 -41.58 28.69 7.97
N ARG A 70 -42.36 28.45 9.04
CA ARG A 70 -42.57 29.44 10.11
C ARG A 70 -41.32 29.69 10.96
N GLU A 71 -40.48 28.67 11.09
CA GLU A 71 -39.24 28.72 11.87
C GLU A 71 -38.02 28.89 10.96
N SER A 72 -38.24 29.05 9.66
CA SER A 72 -37.21 29.09 8.61
C SER A 72 -36.15 27.99 8.76
N ARG A 73 -36.63 26.75 8.93
CA ARG A 73 -35.79 25.61 9.30
C ARG A 73 -36.15 24.33 8.56
N ILE A 74 -35.14 23.63 8.04
CA ILE A 74 -35.25 22.26 7.54
C ILE A 74 -34.56 21.34 8.55
N THR A 75 -35.22 20.28 8.98
CA THR A 75 -34.63 19.23 9.83
C THR A 75 -34.61 17.89 9.12
N VAL A 76 -33.56 17.12 9.37
CA VAL A 76 -33.50 15.70 9.06
C VAL A 76 -33.59 14.95 10.38
N GLY A 77 -34.62 14.12 10.52
CA GLY A 77 -34.91 13.37 11.73
C GLY A 77 -33.77 12.44 12.18
N LEU A 78 -33.90 11.93 13.40
CA LEU A 78 -32.87 11.10 14.04
C LEU A 78 -32.52 9.86 13.20
N GLY A 79 -31.25 9.74 12.82
CA GLY A 79 -30.74 8.62 12.04
C GLY A 79 -29.23 8.43 12.14
N GLN A 80 -28.73 7.27 11.72
CA GLN A 80 -27.29 7.02 11.55
C GLN A 80 -26.84 7.55 10.18
N HIS A 81 -26.92 8.87 10.01
CA HIS A 81 -26.66 9.56 8.74
C HIS A 81 -25.24 9.38 8.21
N PHE A 82 -24.29 9.09 9.10
CA PHE A 82 -22.86 8.95 8.82
C PHE A 82 -22.35 7.51 9.05
N SER A 83 -23.25 6.52 8.97
CA SER A 83 -22.91 5.12 9.21
C SER A 83 -21.85 4.61 8.24
N ASN A 84 -20.84 3.92 8.76
CA ASN A 84 -19.74 3.29 8.01
C ASN A 84 -18.90 4.28 7.18
N GLN A 85 -18.89 5.55 7.60
CA GLN A 85 -18.09 6.59 6.97
C GLN A 85 -16.86 6.95 7.81
N LEU A 86 -15.74 7.28 7.16
CA LEU A 86 -14.52 7.79 7.77
C LEU A 86 -13.98 8.96 6.93
N GLY A 87 -13.66 10.08 7.56
CA GLY A 87 -13.11 11.26 6.89
C GLY A 87 -14.12 12.39 6.78
N VAL A 88 -14.10 13.14 5.67
CA VAL A 88 -14.92 14.36 5.54
C VAL A 88 -16.06 14.15 4.55
N ALA A 89 -17.30 14.16 5.04
CA ALA A 89 -18.50 14.09 4.22
C ALA A 89 -19.03 15.48 3.87
N THR A 90 -19.56 15.60 2.65
CA THR A 90 -20.25 16.79 2.18
C THR A 90 -21.76 16.60 2.33
N VAL A 91 -22.35 17.32 3.27
CA VAL A 91 -23.80 17.43 3.45
C VAL A 91 -24.29 18.62 2.62
N THR A 92 -25.23 18.42 1.71
CA THR A 92 -25.83 19.53 0.95
C THR A 92 -27.31 19.69 1.27
N CYS A 93 -27.78 20.92 1.35
CA CYS A 93 -29.19 21.26 1.44
C CYS A 93 -29.49 22.38 0.46
N GLY A 94 -30.42 22.15 -0.48
CA GLY A 94 -30.74 23.15 -1.50
C GLY A 94 -29.57 23.58 -2.39
N GLY A 95 -28.51 22.75 -2.46
CA GLY A 95 -27.29 23.03 -3.23
C GLY A 95 -26.17 23.73 -2.44
N GLU A 96 -26.41 24.18 -1.21
CA GLU A 96 -25.35 24.70 -0.33
C GLU A 96 -24.59 23.54 0.34
N PRO A 97 -23.26 23.44 0.22
CA PRO A 97 -22.46 22.37 0.81
C PRO A 97 -21.92 22.72 2.20
N PHE A 98 -21.96 21.75 3.12
CA PHE A 98 -21.39 21.78 4.46
C PHE A 98 -20.47 20.59 4.66
N GLN A 99 -19.31 20.80 5.29
CA GLN A 99 -18.32 19.76 5.54
C GLN A 99 -18.45 19.23 6.97
N VAL A 100 -18.47 17.90 7.11
CA VAL A 100 -18.60 17.19 8.39
C VAL A 100 -17.47 16.17 8.49
N ARG A 101 -16.67 16.24 9.56
CA ARG A 101 -15.64 15.25 9.86
C ARG A 101 -16.25 14.09 10.63
N ILE A 102 -15.99 12.87 10.20
CA ILE A 102 -16.54 11.63 10.73
C ILE A 102 -15.37 10.76 11.21
N ASP A 103 -15.37 10.49 12.52
CA ASP A 103 -14.36 9.67 13.17
C ASP A 103 -14.89 8.25 13.44
N ALA A 104 -14.02 7.24 13.30
CA ALA A 104 -14.35 5.84 13.55
C ALA A 104 -14.24 5.51 15.04
N SER A 105 -15.33 5.02 15.60
CA SER A 105 -15.46 4.76 17.04
C SER A 105 -15.58 3.28 17.40
N LYS A 106 -15.78 2.40 16.41
CA LYS A 106 -15.83 0.94 16.61
C LYS A 106 -14.43 0.32 16.65
N LEU A 107 -13.41 1.08 16.24
CA LEU A 107 -11.98 0.75 16.29
C LEU A 107 -11.26 1.78 17.17
N SER A 108 -10.25 1.34 17.93
CA SER A 108 -9.27 2.27 18.51
C SER A 108 -8.38 2.84 17.41
N SER A 109 -7.73 3.97 17.67
CA SER A 109 -6.71 4.52 16.77
C SER A 109 -5.62 3.48 16.46
N ASP A 110 -5.16 2.74 17.46
CA ASP A 110 -4.11 1.72 17.36
C ASP A 110 -4.59 0.51 16.52
N ASP A 111 -5.83 0.07 16.69
CA ASP A 111 -6.42 -1.01 15.88
C ASP A 111 -6.53 -0.61 14.41
N ALA A 112 -6.99 0.62 14.13
CA ALA A 112 -7.04 1.14 12.78
C ALA A 112 -5.64 1.27 12.15
N GLU A 113 -4.65 1.70 12.92
CA GLU A 113 -3.25 1.76 12.50
C GLU A 113 -2.72 0.38 12.11
N GLY A 114 -2.87 -0.60 13.00
CA GLY A 114 -2.44 -1.96 12.75
C GLY A 114 -3.14 -2.58 11.55
N MET A 115 -4.45 -2.35 11.39
CA MET A 115 -5.22 -2.81 10.23
C MET A 115 -4.72 -2.23 8.92
N ILE A 116 -4.58 -0.90 8.83
CA ILE A 116 -4.15 -0.22 7.60
C ILE A 116 -2.71 -0.60 7.24
N THR A 117 -1.82 -0.66 8.24
CA THR A 117 -0.43 -1.08 8.05
C THR A 117 -0.35 -2.51 7.53
N TYR A 118 -1.11 -3.43 8.13
CA TYR A 118 -1.17 -4.82 7.70
C TYR A 118 -1.69 -4.93 6.26
N LEU A 119 -2.79 -4.24 5.94
CA LEU A 119 -3.37 -4.25 4.61
C LEU A 119 -2.45 -3.63 3.55
N TYR A 120 -1.73 -2.55 3.88
CA TYR A 120 -0.78 -1.94 2.96
C TYR A 120 0.32 -2.93 2.57
N LYS A 121 0.85 -3.68 3.56
CA LYS A 121 1.88 -4.71 3.32
C LYS A 121 1.36 -5.87 2.47
N LYS A 122 0.06 -6.19 2.56
CA LYS A 122 -0.56 -7.28 1.79
C LYS A 122 -0.95 -6.86 0.38
N ASN A 123 -1.58 -5.70 0.23
CA ASN A 123 -2.07 -5.21 -1.05
C ASN A 123 -2.02 -3.67 -1.10
N LYS A 124 -0.81 -3.15 -1.30
CA LYS A 124 -0.53 -1.72 -1.44
C LYS A 124 -1.43 -1.04 -2.47
N SER A 125 -1.58 -1.63 -3.65
CA SER A 125 -2.40 -1.04 -4.73
C SER A 125 -3.86 -0.84 -4.34
N LEU A 126 -4.43 -1.80 -3.61
CA LEU A 126 -5.81 -1.73 -3.15
C LEU A 126 -5.99 -0.65 -2.09
N ILE A 127 -5.12 -0.62 -1.09
CA ILE A 127 -5.21 0.40 -0.03
C ILE A 127 -5.06 1.79 -0.62
N LEU A 128 -4.10 1.99 -1.52
CA LEU A 128 -3.98 3.29 -2.19
C LEU A 128 -5.23 3.66 -2.98
N LYS A 129 -5.88 2.73 -3.67
CA LYS A 129 -7.16 2.98 -4.37
C LYS A 129 -8.29 3.33 -3.41
N LEU A 130 -8.39 2.68 -2.26
CA LEU A 130 -9.43 2.97 -1.26
C LEU A 130 -9.27 4.37 -0.65
N PHE A 131 -8.01 4.80 -0.49
CA PHE A 131 -7.66 6.10 0.07
C PHE A 131 -7.39 7.18 -1.00
N THR A 132 -7.68 6.93 -2.29
CA THR A 132 -7.59 7.92 -3.38
C THR A 132 -8.91 8.01 -4.13
N ARG A 133 -9.33 9.23 -4.48
CA ARG A 133 -10.52 9.43 -5.33
C ARG A 133 -10.19 9.05 -6.77
N GLU A 134 -11.09 8.33 -7.44
CA GLU A 134 -11.02 8.16 -8.89
C GLU A 134 -11.27 9.53 -9.56
N GLU A 135 -10.27 10.01 -10.30
CA GLU A 135 -10.38 11.21 -11.12
C GLU A 135 -11.47 11.00 -12.19
N SER A 136 -12.43 11.92 -12.25
CA SER A 136 -13.45 11.92 -13.31
C SER A 136 -12.81 12.15 -14.68
N GLU A 137 -13.48 11.79 -15.79
CA GLU A 137 -12.91 12.01 -17.13
C GLU A 137 -12.64 13.49 -17.45
N ASP A 138 -13.32 14.43 -16.78
CA ASP A 138 -13.01 15.87 -16.87
C ASP A 138 -11.80 16.27 -16.02
N ASP A 139 -11.50 15.56 -14.93
CA ASP A 139 -10.30 15.77 -14.12
C ASP A 139 -9.04 15.27 -14.85
N LYS A 140 -9.12 14.23 -15.68
CA LYS A 140 -7.99 13.71 -16.48
C LYS A 140 -7.39 14.73 -17.47
N LYS A 141 -8.13 15.80 -17.82
CA LYS A 141 -7.63 16.91 -18.65
C LYS A 141 -6.86 17.96 -17.85
N LYS A 142 -7.09 18.03 -16.53
CA LYS A 142 -6.19 18.69 -15.59
C LYS A 142 -5.19 17.64 -15.10
N LYS A 143 -4.02 18.09 -14.66
CA LYS A 143 -2.93 17.14 -14.37
C LYS A 143 -3.36 16.17 -13.26
N PRO A 144 -2.94 14.90 -13.32
CA PRO A 144 -3.30 13.93 -12.29
C PRO A 144 -2.77 14.40 -10.94
N SER A 145 -3.64 14.54 -9.93
CA SER A 145 -3.37 15.38 -8.75
C SER A 145 -3.37 14.67 -7.40
N THR A 146 -3.23 13.34 -7.39
CA THR A 146 -2.93 12.61 -6.16
C THR A 146 -1.47 12.21 -6.09
N LEU A 147 -0.91 12.23 -4.87
CA LEU A 147 0.40 11.68 -4.51
C LEU A 147 0.36 10.14 -4.62
N SER A 148 0.11 9.66 -5.84
CA SER A 148 -0.03 8.24 -6.09
C SER A 148 1.37 7.64 -6.21
N MET A 149 1.62 6.62 -5.40
CA MET A 149 2.74 5.68 -5.52
C MET A 149 2.95 5.12 -6.94
N THR A 150 1.96 5.28 -7.84
CA THR A 150 2.15 5.08 -9.29
C THR A 150 3.31 5.91 -9.87
N ARG A 151 3.73 6.99 -9.21
CA ARG A 151 4.88 7.82 -9.59
C ARG A 151 6.25 7.26 -9.15
N LEU A 152 6.31 6.23 -8.31
CA LEU A 152 7.56 5.48 -8.07
C LEU A 152 7.86 4.46 -9.17
N GLY A 153 6.85 4.02 -9.93
CA GLY A 153 7.03 3.08 -11.04
C GLY A 153 8.08 3.52 -12.06
N PRO A 154 8.09 4.79 -12.52
CA PRO A 154 9.14 5.32 -13.39
C PRO A 154 10.54 5.35 -12.77
N LEU A 155 10.66 5.62 -11.45
CA LEU A 155 11.92 5.59 -10.71
C LEU A 155 12.46 4.16 -10.57
N ASP A 156 11.58 3.23 -10.23
CA ASP A 156 11.92 1.81 -10.11
C ASP A 156 12.29 1.21 -11.47
N LYS A 157 11.57 1.59 -12.52
CA LYS A 157 11.93 1.28 -13.90
C LYS A 157 13.30 1.83 -14.28
N PHE A 158 13.62 3.07 -13.93
CA PHE A 158 14.95 3.63 -14.18
C PHE A 158 16.05 2.81 -13.48
N ILE A 159 15.84 2.43 -12.21
CA ILE A 159 16.79 1.59 -11.48
C ILE A 159 16.95 0.24 -12.19
N ASN A 160 15.85 -0.42 -12.55
CA ASN A 160 15.89 -1.71 -13.24
C ASN A 160 16.58 -1.60 -14.61
N ASP A 161 16.24 -0.59 -15.42
CA ASP A 161 16.90 -0.33 -16.71
C ASP A 161 18.42 -0.15 -16.53
N MET A 162 18.84 0.59 -15.50
CA MET A 162 20.25 0.85 -15.23
C MET A 162 20.96 -0.37 -14.59
N GLU A 163 20.26 -1.23 -13.86
CA GLU A 163 20.77 -2.52 -13.38
C GLU A 163 21.02 -3.47 -14.55
N ASP A 164 20.09 -3.54 -15.51
CA ASP A 164 20.21 -4.36 -16.71
C ASP A 164 21.32 -3.90 -17.67
N ILE A 165 21.53 -2.58 -17.76
CA ILE A 165 22.56 -1.97 -18.61
C ILE A 165 23.97 -2.10 -18.02
N LEU A 166 24.08 -2.25 -16.70
CA LEU A 166 25.36 -2.20 -15.99
C LEU A 166 26.39 -3.23 -16.51
N PRO A 167 26.06 -4.52 -16.76
CA PRO A 167 27.03 -5.50 -17.26
C PRO A 167 27.60 -5.13 -18.62
N ASP A 168 26.75 -4.66 -19.54
CA ASP A 168 27.15 -4.25 -20.90
C ASP A 168 28.04 -3.01 -20.85
N LEU A 169 27.70 -2.04 -20.01
CA LEU A 169 28.53 -0.85 -19.81
C LEU A 169 29.87 -1.19 -19.14
N ALA A 170 29.89 -2.15 -18.22
CA ALA A 170 31.11 -2.61 -17.57
C ALA A 170 32.08 -3.30 -18.54
N HIS A 171 31.56 -3.96 -19.57
CA HIS A 171 32.39 -4.59 -20.61
C HIS A 171 33.04 -3.57 -21.55
N SER A 172 32.38 -2.45 -21.82
CA SER A 172 32.89 -1.42 -22.72
C SER A 172 32.54 0.00 -22.26
N PRO A 173 33.15 0.50 -21.16
CA PRO A 173 32.91 1.86 -20.69
C PRO A 173 33.51 2.88 -21.67
N ARG A 174 32.81 3.99 -21.90
CA ARG A 174 33.31 5.05 -22.77
C ARG A 174 34.44 5.84 -22.09
N TYR A 175 35.51 6.08 -22.84
CA TYR A 175 36.58 6.99 -22.45
C TYR A 175 37.00 7.91 -23.62
N SER A 176 37.38 9.14 -23.34
CA SER A 176 38.25 9.96 -24.18
C SER A 176 39.71 9.54 -23.95
N THR A 177 40.54 9.79 -24.95
CA THR A 177 41.98 9.58 -24.85
C THR A 177 42.64 10.93 -24.70
N VAL A 178 43.40 11.13 -23.62
CA VAL A 178 44.14 12.36 -23.34
C VAL A 178 45.62 12.03 -23.33
N GLN A 179 46.43 12.90 -23.93
CA GLN A 179 47.89 12.84 -23.81
C GLN A 179 48.30 13.72 -22.64
N GLU A 180 48.89 13.10 -21.62
CA GLU A 180 49.56 13.80 -20.51
C GLU A 180 51.05 13.47 -20.56
N ARG A 181 51.90 14.31 -19.98
CA ARG A 181 53.33 14.00 -19.85
C ARG A 181 53.60 13.50 -18.44
N GLU A 182 54.27 12.35 -18.31
CA GLU A 182 54.65 11.79 -17.02
C GLU A 182 56.11 11.35 -17.05
N ILE A 183 56.76 11.39 -15.89
CA ILE A 183 58.11 10.86 -15.71
C ILE A 183 57.99 9.34 -15.63
N GLN A 184 58.56 8.64 -16.62
CA GLN A 184 58.55 7.19 -16.73
C GLN A 184 59.96 6.64 -16.98
N ASP A 185 60.12 5.33 -16.86
CA ASP A 185 61.41 4.68 -17.09
C ASP A 185 61.84 4.87 -18.55
N PHE A 186 63.09 5.33 -18.75
CA PHE A 186 63.60 5.69 -20.08
C PHE A 186 63.51 4.53 -21.08
N ALA A 187 63.71 3.29 -20.62
CA ALA A 187 63.71 2.10 -21.45
C ALA A 187 62.36 1.77 -22.11
N THR A 188 61.24 2.24 -21.55
CA THR A 188 59.88 1.92 -22.04
C THR A 188 59.14 3.15 -22.56
N ALA A 189 59.79 4.31 -22.55
CA ALA A 189 59.17 5.58 -22.89
C ALA A 189 59.06 5.82 -24.40
N ASP A 190 57.91 6.34 -24.83
CA ASP A 190 57.76 6.89 -26.19
C ASP A 190 58.33 8.32 -26.24
N ILE A 191 59.62 8.43 -26.59
CA ILE A 191 60.38 9.68 -26.54
C ILE A 191 60.01 10.60 -27.72
N ASP A 192 59.65 11.85 -27.42
CA ASP A 192 59.43 12.92 -28.40
C ASP A 192 60.44 14.07 -28.23
N SER A 193 60.32 15.13 -29.04
CA SER A 193 61.25 16.27 -28.97
C SER A 193 61.22 16.98 -27.62
N GLN A 194 60.05 17.06 -26.96
CA GLN A 194 59.92 17.70 -25.65
C GLN A 194 60.51 16.83 -24.54
N SER A 195 60.53 15.51 -24.69
CA SER A 195 61.22 14.60 -23.76
C SER A 195 62.71 14.88 -23.73
N ILE A 196 63.30 15.19 -24.89
CA ILE A 196 64.72 15.56 -25.01
C ILE A 196 64.97 16.92 -24.38
N ASP A 197 64.10 17.90 -24.61
CA ASP A 197 64.21 19.23 -23.99
C ASP A 197 64.17 19.12 -22.46
N TRP A 198 63.24 18.33 -21.91
CA TRP A 198 63.16 18.04 -20.47
C TRP A 198 64.45 17.40 -19.93
N LEU A 199 65.00 16.42 -20.65
CA LEU A 199 66.25 15.76 -20.26
C LEU A 199 67.42 16.75 -20.22
N ILE A 200 67.49 17.67 -21.19
CA ILE A 200 68.52 18.72 -21.24
C ILE A 200 68.39 19.67 -20.05
N GLU A 201 67.15 20.01 -19.67
CA GLU A 201 66.86 20.87 -18.52
C GLU A 201 67.19 20.22 -17.15
N HIS A 202 67.24 18.88 -17.08
CA HIS A 202 67.46 18.11 -15.84
C HIS A 202 68.77 17.28 -15.88
N LEU A 203 69.75 17.69 -16.68
CA LEU A 203 71.05 16.99 -16.76
C LEU A 203 71.81 16.98 -15.43
N ASP A 204 71.55 17.94 -14.55
CA ASP A 204 72.15 18.04 -13.22
C ASP A 204 71.65 16.95 -12.25
N GLU A 205 70.52 16.31 -12.55
CA GLU A 205 69.99 15.19 -11.78
C GLU A 205 70.63 13.84 -12.16
N LEU A 206 71.39 13.79 -13.25
CA LEU A 206 72.06 12.57 -13.72
C LEU A 206 73.39 12.31 -13.00
N TYR A 207 73.65 11.04 -12.70
CA TYR A 207 74.90 10.60 -12.09
C TYR A 207 75.95 10.29 -13.17
N PHE A 208 77.06 11.03 -13.16
CA PHE A 208 78.17 10.85 -14.09
C PHE A 208 79.34 10.12 -13.42
N ASP A 209 79.78 9.00 -14.01
CA ASP A 209 80.93 8.23 -13.53
C ASP A 209 81.62 7.51 -14.69
N ASP A 210 82.95 7.59 -14.74
CA ASP A 210 83.79 6.91 -15.73
C ASP A 210 83.71 5.38 -15.61
N SER A 211 83.27 4.85 -14.47
CA SER A 211 83.02 3.42 -14.29
C SER A 211 81.88 2.89 -15.18
N LEU A 212 81.00 3.76 -15.69
CA LEU A 212 79.89 3.43 -16.58
C LEU A 212 80.28 3.33 -18.05
N LYS A 213 81.56 3.57 -18.40
CA LYS A 213 82.06 3.59 -19.78
C LYS A 213 81.75 2.33 -20.59
N ASP A 214 81.76 1.16 -19.95
CA ASP A 214 81.49 -0.13 -20.58
C ASP A 214 80.03 -0.61 -20.37
N HIS A 215 79.17 0.24 -19.78
CA HIS A 215 77.77 -0.10 -19.54
C HIS A 215 76.96 0.01 -20.85
N PRO A 216 76.11 -0.98 -21.18
CA PRO A 216 75.42 -1.04 -22.49
C PRO A 216 74.47 0.13 -22.73
N ASP A 217 73.88 0.69 -21.67
CA ASP A 217 72.92 1.79 -21.73
C ASP A 217 73.53 3.16 -21.36
N ALA A 218 74.86 3.25 -21.25
CA ALA A 218 75.53 4.50 -20.92
C ALA A 218 75.66 5.43 -22.14
N ILE A 219 75.45 6.72 -21.89
CA ILE A 219 75.65 7.80 -22.85
C ILE A 219 76.83 8.68 -22.42
N GLU A 220 77.61 9.14 -23.39
CA GLU A 220 78.74 10.04 -23.16
C GLU A 220 78.31 11.50 -23.35
N ILE A 221 78.48 12.33 -22.32
CA ILE A 221 78.25 13.77 -22.37
C ILE A 221 79.52 14.47 -21.88
N ASN A 222 80.15 15.29 -22.72
CA ASN A 222 81.38 16.03 -22.42
C ASN A 222 82.53 15.16 -21.85
N GLY A 223 82.64 13.91 -22.30
CA GLY A 223 83.69 12.98 -21.88
C GLY A 223 83.43 12.25 -20.56
N GLN A 224 82.24 12.36 -19.99
CA GLN A 224 81.77 11.59 -18.84
C GLN A 224 80.59 10.70 -19.22
N TYR A 225 80.45 9.55 -18.55
CA TYR A 225 79.43 8.55 -18.86
C TYR A 225 78.30 8.56 -17.83
N THR A 226 77.05 8.46 -18.28
CA THR A 226 75.86 8.39 -17.42
C THR A 226 74.81 7.45 -18.01
N VAL A 227 73.85 6.99 -17.20
CA VAL A 227 72.69 6.21 -17.62
C VAL A 227 71.43 6.99 -17.27
N ILE A 228 70.50 7.09 -18.22
CA ILE A 228 69.22 7.78 -17.99
C ILE A 228 68.23 6.76 -17.45
N ASP A 229 67.85 6.93 -16.19
CA ASP A 229 66.86 6.05 -15.57
C ASP A 229 65.43 6.47 -15.93
N ARG A 230 65.17 7.78 -15.99
CA ARG A 230 63.82 8.34 -16.16
C ARG A 230 63.78 9.50 -17.13
N ILE A 231 62.66 9.64 -17.82
CA ILE A 231 62.39 10.74 -18.74
C ILE A 231 60.92 11.14 -18.71
N GLU A 232 60.65 12.45 -18.88
CA GLU A 232 59.29 12.92 -19.09
C GLU A 232 58.84 12.63 -20.53
N ALA A 233 57.82 11.82 -20.69
CA ALA A 233 57.32 11.41 -22.00
C ALA A 233 55.79 11.38 -22.05
N PRO A 234 55.20 11.54 -23.25
CA PRO A 234 53.76 11.51 -23.43
C PRO A 234 53.20 10.12 -23.10
N VAL A 235 52.26 10.09 -22.15
CA VAL A 235 51.47 8.92 -21.77
C VAL A 235 50.03 9.13 -22.22
N VAL A 236 49.50 8.11 -22.87
CA VAL A 236 48.12 8.09 -23.34
C VAL A 236 47.22 7.56 -22.22
N LYS A 237 46.45 8.43 -21.57
CA LYS A 237 45.50 8.05 -20.52
C LYS A 237 44.07 7.98 -21.01
N MET A 238 43.32 7.06 -20.40
CA MET A 238 41.87 6.94 -20.58
C MET A 238 41.17 7.88 -19.61
N GLU A 239 40.45 8.86 -20.14
CA GLU A 239 39.63 9.78 -19.38
C GLU A 239 38.15 9.38 -19.51
N TYR A 240 37.52 9.04 -18.39
CA TYR A 240 36.13 8.60 -18.38
C TYR A 240 35.13 9.76 -18.23
N ALA A 241 35.61 10.98 -17.97
CA ALA A 241 34.80 12.21 -17.85
C ALA A 241 34.30 12.71 -19.22
N THR A 242 33.54 11.86 -19.92
CA THR A 242 32.87 12.21 -21.18
C THR A 242 31.46 12.71 -20.92
N TYR A 243 30.94 13.57 -21.80
CA TYR A 243 29.58 14.13 -21.67
C TYR A 243 28.52 13.05 -21.41
N GLU A 244 28.56 11.92 -22.14
CA GLU A 244 27.62 10.83 -21.96
C GLU A 244 27.69 10.22 -20.55
N ASN A 245 28.90 10.03 -20.03
CA ASN A 245 29.13 9.47 -18.69
C ASN A 245 28.75 10.46 -17.59
N GLU A 246 29.02 11.76 -17.79
CA GLU A 246 28.55 12.81 -16.89
C GLU A 246 27.01 12.87 -16.85
N CYS A 247 26.33 12.69 -18.00
CA CYS A 247 24.88 12.60 -18.07
C CYS A 247 24.33 11.34 -17.37
N ILE A 248 25.03 10.20 -17.45
CA ILE A 248 24.66 8.98 -16.69
C ILE A 248 24.64 9.28 -15.20
N LEU A 249 25.72 9.85 -14.66
CA LEU A 249 25.79 10.25 -13.24
C LEU A 249 24.78 11.38 -12.93
N GLY A 250 24.49 12.25 -13.89
CA GLY A 250 23.41 13.24 -13.82
C GLY A 250 22.03 12.63 -13.60
N GLY A 251 21.74 11.49 -14.24
CA GLY A 251 20.52 10.72 -14.04
C GLY A 251 20.32 10.27 -12.59
N PHE A 252 21.38 9.70 -12.00
CA PHE A 252 21.37 9.30 -10.58
C PHE A 252 21.16 10.50 -9.66
N TYR A 253 21.79 11.64 -9.97
CA TYR A 253 21.58 12.88 -9.24
C TYR A 253 20.12 13.35 -9.28
N TRP A 254 19.47 13.35 -10.45
CA TRP A 254 18.06 13.75 -10.59
C TRP A 254 17.13 12.79 -9.85
N ALA A 255 17.34 11.47 -9.99
CA ALA A 255 16.56 10.46 -9.28
C ALA A 255 16.65 10.64 -7.76
N ARG A 256 17.86 10.88 -7.23
CA ARG A 256 18.08 11.13 -5.81
C ARG A 256 17.36 12.39 -5.33
N LYS A 257 17.51 13.49 -6.07
CA LYS A 257 16.84 14.75 -5.74
C LYS A 257 15.31 14.57 -5.70
N LEU A 258 14.76 13.85 -6.66
CA LEU A 258 13.32 13.55 -6.73
C LEU A 258 12.85 12.77 -5.49
N LEU A 259 13.62 11.78 -5.03
CA LEU A 259 13.32 11.02 -3.81
C LEU A 259 13.40 11.89 -2.55
N ASP A 260 14.41 12.76 -2.45
CA ASP A 260 14.58 13.69 -1.32
C ASP A 260 13.44 14.73 -1.26
N ASP A 261 13.05 15.28 -2.40
CA ASP A 261 11.93 16.23 -2.53
C ASP A 261 10.60 15.54 -2.14
N LEU A 262 10.40 14.28 -2.54
CA LEU A 262 9.22 13.49 -2.19
C LEU A 262 9.12 13.20 -0.69
N ILE A 263 10.21 12.76 -0.05
CA ILE A 263 10.26 12.53 1.41
C ILE A 263 9.92 13.82 2.16
N THR A 264 10.55 14.93 1.77
CA THR A 264 10.33 16.24 2.40
C THR A 264 8.86 16.66 2.29
N HIS A 265 8.26 16.49 1.11
CA HIS A 265 6.87 16.83 0.88
C HIS A 265 5.90 15.96 1.69
N ILE A 266 6.15 14.65 1.81
CA ILE A 266 5.34 13.76 2.64
C ILE A 266 5.44 14.17 4.13
N HIS A 267 6.64 14.51 4.62
CA HIS A 267 6.80 15.01 5.99
C HIS A 267 6.01 16.29 6.24
N LEU A 268 6.05 17.26 5.33
CA LEU A 268 5.25 18.50 5.43
C LEU A 268 3.75 18.22 5.51
N ILE A 269 3.24 17.25 4.72
CA ILE A 269 1.85 16.81 4.78
C ILE A 269 1.54 16.18 6.15
N ASN A 270 2.41 15.31 6.66
CA ASN A 270 2.19 14.63 7.93
C ASN A 270 2.22 15.59 9.12
N ASP A 271 3.16 16.55 9.14
CA ASP A 271 3.25 17.56 10.19
C ASP A 271 2.00 18.44 10.24
N SER A 272 1.45 18.80 9.07
CA SER A 272 0.18 19.54 9.00
C SER A 272 -1.01 18.75 9.57
N LYS A 273 -0.97 17.41 9.50
CA LYS A 273 -2.04 16.51 9.96
C LYS A 273 -1.95 16.14 11.42
N ASN A 274 -0.73 16.01 11.95
CA ASN A 274 -0.50 15.75 13.37
C ASN A 274 -1.00 16.90 14.26
N TYR A 275 -1.06 18.13 13.73
CA TYR A 275 -1.66 19.26 14.44
C TYR A 275 -3.17 19.05 14.70
N PHE A 276 -3.90 18.35 13.80
CA PHE A 276 -5.33 18.05 13.96
C PHE A 276 -5.61 16.87 14.92
N GLN A 277 -4.59 16.09 15.29
CA GLN A 277 -4.72 14.92 16.19
C GLN A 277 -4.58 15.28 17.67
N GLY A 278 -4.23 16.52 18.00
CA GLY A 278 -3.96 16.96 19.38
C GLY A 278 -5.14 16.87 20.37
N ASP A 279 -6.35 16.56 19.90
CA ASP A 279 -7.58 16.50 20.69
C ASP A 279 -8.01 15.05 21.01
N GLY A 280 -7.09 14.29 21.62
CA GLY A 280 -7.32 13.42 22.80
C GLY A 280 -8.41 12.33 22.86
N ASN A 281 -9.24 12.09 21.85
CA ASN A 281 -10.41 11.21 22.00
C ASN A 281 -10.16 9.70 21.78
N GLY A 282 -8.96 9.29 21.33
CA GLY A 282 -8.59 7.88 21.15
C GLY A 282 -9.33 7.13 20.03
N TYR A 283 -10.08 7.85 19.19
CA TYR A 283 -10.80 7.31 18.03
C TYR A 283 -9.92 7.29 16.78
N ALA A 284 -10.21 6.36 15.87
CA ALA A 284 -9.50 6.29 14.60
C ALA A 284 -9.97 7.41 13.65
N THR A 285 -9.04 8.25 13.20
CA THR A 285 -9.33 9.35 12.27
C THR A 285 -8.75 9.06 10.89
N PHE A 286 -9.34 9.71 9.88
CA PHE A 286 -8.86 9.59 8.50
C PHE A 286 -7.46 10.20 8.32
N GLU A 287 -7.20 11.32 8.99
CA GLU A 287 -5.89 11.98 8.97
C GLU A 287 -4.81 11.05 9.53
N ALA A 288 -5.11 10.33 10.61
CA ALA A 288 -4.23 9.30 11.15
C ALA A 288 -3.98 8.18 10.14
N ALA A 289 -5.03 7.61 9.57
CA ALA A 289 -4.94 6.61 8.51
C ALA A 289 -4.03 7.05 7.35
N GLN A 290 -4.15 8.31 6.92
CA GLN A 290 -3.33 8.84 5.84
C GLN A 290 -1.87 9.08 6.26
N VAL A 291 -1.62 9.51 7.49
CA VAL A 291 -0.26 9.61 8.05
C VAL A 291 0.41 8.23 8.05
N ILE A 292 -0.31 7.17 8.41
CA ILE A 292 0.19 5.79 8.41
C ILE A 292 0.55 5.32 6.99
N ILE A 293 -0.36 5.54 6.02
CA ILE A 293 -0.10 5.23 4.60
C ILE A 293 1.12 5.98 4.08
N ASN A 294 1.24 7.26 4.45
CA ASN A 294 2.37 8.12 4.10
C ASN A 294 3.68 7.64 4.75
N SER A 295 3.64 7.18 6.00
CA SER A 295 4.81 6.63 6.69
C SER A 295 5.30 5.35 6.02
N GLN A 296 4.39 4.43 5.69
CA GLN A 296 4.74 3.23 4.93
C GLN A 296 5.23 3.58 3.52
N ALA A 297 4.70 4.64 2.92
CA ALA A 297 5.19 5.15 1.65
C ALA A 297 6.64 5.64 1.73
N ILE A 298 7.01 6.31 2.82
CA ILE A 298 8.40 6.75 3.08
C ILE A 298 9.34 5.54 3.20
N GLU A 299 8.91 4.44 3.83
CA GLU A 299 9.71 3.21 3.89
C GLU A 299 10.05 2.68 2.49
N ASP A 300 9.05 2.58 1.60
CA ASP A 300 9.27 2.12 0.22
C ASP A 300 10.23 3.04 -0.56
N VAL A 301 10.11 4.35 -0.32
CA VAL A 301 10.99 5.36 -0.94
C VAL A 301 12.42 5.22 -0.43
N ASN A 302 12.60 4.91 0.86
CA ASN A 302 13.90 4.65 1.46
C ASN A 302 14.55 3.37 0.92
N ASP A 303 13.76 2.33 0.64
CA ASP A 303 14.25 1.10 0.00
C ASP A 303 14.74 1.36 -1.42
N ILE A 304 13.96 2.10 -2.22
CA ILE A 304 14.33 2.54 -3.57
C ILE A 304 15.60 3.41 -3.51
N LYS A 305 15.67 4.35 -2.57
CA LYS A 305 16.83 5.21 -2.34
C LYS A 305 18.08 4.39 -2.01
N THR A 306 17.94 3.35 -1.19
CA THR A 306 19.04 2.43 -0.85
C THR A 306 19.52 1.65 -2.07
N ARG A 307 18.61 1.13 -2.90
CA ARG A 307 18.95 0.49 -4.19
C ARG A 307 19.67 1.45 -5.13
N LEU A 308 19.14 2.67 -5.28
CA LEU A 308 19.71 3.73 -6.12
C LEU A 308 21.15 4.05 -5.71
N TYR A 309 21.44 4.26 -4.42
CA TYR A 309 22.80 4.54 -3.95
C TYR A 309 23.77 3.38 -4.17
N ARG A 310 23.31 2.14 -3.99
CA ARG A 310 24.14 0.96 -4.27
C ARG A 310 24.50 0.89 -5.76
N LEU A 311 23.55 1.20 -6.64
CA LEU A 311 23.77 1.22 -8.07
C LEU A 311 24.67 2.39 -8.49
N GLU A 312 24.39 3.61 -8.01
CA GLU A 312 25.21 4.80 -8.25
C GLU A 312 26.69 4.55 -7.90
N ARG A 313 26.96 3.93 -6.75
CA ARG A 313 28.33 3.56 -6.35
C ARG A 313 29.03 2.66 -7.36
N LYS A 314 28.32 1.67 -7.92
CA LYS A 314 28.89 0.78 -8.96
C LYS A 314 29.23 1.57 -10.23
N TYR A 315 28.35 2.50 -10.64
CA TYR A 315 28.59 3.37 -11.78
C TYR A 315 29.75 4.35 -11.54
N MET A 316 29.88 4.92 -10.34
CA MET A 316 31.02 5.77 -9.98
C MET A 316 32.35 5.02 -9.97
N GLN A 317 32.35 3.74 -9.56
CA GLN A 317 33.54 2.89 -9.64
C GLN A 317 33.91 2.57 -11.09
N LEU A 318 32.92 2.37 -11.96
CA LEU A 318 33.12 2.10 -13.38
C LEU A 318 33.61 3.33 -14.16
N LEU A 319 33.21 4.52 -13.72
CA LEU A 319 33.46 5.80 -14.41
C LEU A 319 34.30 6.74 -13.52
N PRO A 320 35.59 6.41 -13.30
CA PRO A 320 36.44 7.18 -12.38
C PRO A 320 36.59 8.62 -12.85
N ASN A 321 36.76 9.55 -11.90
CA ASN A 321 36.95 10.99 -12.13
C ASN A 321 35.81 11.71 -12.88
N THR A 322 34.66 11.06 -13.10
CA THR A 322 33.50 11.66 -13.77
C THR A 322 32.63 12.40 -12.74
N LYS A 323 32.18 13.61 -13.09
CA LYS A 323 31.24 14.40 -12.27
C LYS A 323 29.83 14.36 -12.86
N PRO A 324 28.77 14.40 -12.04
CA PRO A 324 27.40 14.40 -12.54
C PRO A 324 27.06 15.70 -13.26
N ASN A 325 26.49 15.59 -14.47
CA ASN A 325 25.95 16.72 -15.21
C ASN A 325 24.50 16.99 -14.78
N VAL A 326 24.25 18.15 -14.19
CA VAL A 326 22.93 18.55 -13.69
C VAL A 326 22.00 19.12 -14.78
N HIS A 327 22.52 19.39 -15.97
CA HIS A 327 21.78 19.97 -17.09
C HIS A 327 21.05 18.89 -17.91
N PRO A 328 19.92 19.24 -18.56
CA PRO A 328 19.16 18.29 -19.37
C PRO A 328 20.04 17.57 -20.40
N PRO A 329 19.87 16.24 -20.56
CA PRO A 329 20.69 15.46 -21.49
C PRO A 329 20.33 15.86 -22.92
N ARG A 330 21.35 16.11 -23.74
CA ARG A 330 21.22 16.44 -25.17
C ARG A 330 21.52 15.20 -25.99
N LEU A 331 20.74 14.96 -27.04
CA LEU A 331 20.97 13.83 -27.94
C LEU A 331 22.29 14.06 -28.72
N THR A 332 23.34 13.36 -28.34
CA THR A 332 24.62 13.35 -29.06
C THR A 332 24.62 12.28 -30.15
N LYS A 333 25.60 12.34 -31.05
CA LYS A 333 25.81 11.27 -32.05
C LYS A 333 25.98 9.89 -31.39
N ARG A 334 26.55 9.81 -30.18
CA ARG A 334 26.76 8.54 -29.48
C ARG A 334 25.49 8.03 -28.83
N PHE A 335 24.72 8.90 -28.17
CA PHE A 335 23.37 8.55 -27.74
C PHE A 335 22.47 8.14 -28.91
N GLY A 336 22.69 8.65 -30.13
CA GLY A 336 21.91 8.26 -31.30
C GLY A 336 22.40 7.04 -32.10
N SER A 337 23.68 6.66 -32.00
CA SER A 337 24.29 5.63 -32.86
C SER A 337 24.66 4.33 -32.14
N VAL A 338 24.81 4.36 -30.81
CA VAL A 338 25.18 3.19 -30.03
C VAL A 338 23.97 2.73 -29.22
N ASN A 339 23.43 1.55 -29.54
CA ASN A 339 22.21 1.02 -28.93
C ASN A 339 22.21 1.08 -27.39
N LEU A 340 23.34 0.75 -26.75
CA LEU A 340 23.52 0.84 -25.30
C LEU A 340 23.25 2.26 -24.78
N TYR A 341 23.94 3.24 -25.35
CA TYR A 341 23.79 4.65 -24.99
C TYR A 341 22.42 5.22 -25.38
N SER A 342 21.80 4.74 -26.46
CA SER A 342 20.42 5.10 -26.81
C SER A 342 19.42 4.69 -25.74
N LYS A 343 19.55 3.47 -25.19
CA LYS A 343 18.71 3.00 -24.07
C LYS A 343 18.91 3.88 -22.83
N ILE A 344 20.17 4.12 -22.46
CA ILE A 344 20.54 5.00 -21.35
C ILE A 344 19.87 6.38 -21.51
N PHE A 345 20.00 7.00 -22.69
CA PHE A 345 19.43 8.32 -22.96
C PHE A 345 17.92 8.38 -22.74
N LEU A 346 17.18 7.34 -23.17
CA LEU A 346 15.73 7.27 -22.97
C LEU A 346 15.37 7.16 -21.48
N SER A 347 16.12 6.37 -20.71
CA SER A 347 15.89 6.24 -19.27
C SER A 347 16.26 7.54 -18.52
N LEU A 348 17.33 8.24 -18.92
CA LEU A 348 17.69 9.56 -18.40
C LEU A 348 16.59 10.61 -18.66
N LEU A 349 16.05 10.65 -19.88
CA LEU A 349 15.00 11.58 -20.26
C LEU A 349 13.69 11.31 -19.50
N GLN A 350 13.37 10.04 -19.23
CA GLN A 350 12.23 9.68 -18.39
C GLN A 350 12.38 10.26 -16.99
N VAL A 351 13.52 10.04 -16.31
CA VAL A 351 13.76 10.57 -14.96
C VAL A 351 13.76 12.10 -14.92
N TYR A 352 14.43 12.74 -15.86
CA TYR A 352 14.51 14.21 -15.89
C TYR A 352 13.14 14.89 -16.04
N ASN A 353 12.24 14.29 -16.81
CA ASN A 353 10.90 14.83 -17.05
C ASN A 353 9.91 14.52 -15.93
N LEU A 354 10.26 13.69 -14.95
CA LEU A 354 9.42 13.45 -13.79
C LEU A 354 9.32 14.74 -12.96
N LYS A 355 8.11 15.27 -12.86
CA LYS A 355 7.79 16.39 -11.98
C LYS A 355 6.84 15.88 -10.90
N ILE A 356 7.19 16.16 -9.64
CA ILE A 356 6.26 16.00 -8.53
C ILE A 356 5.40 17.25 -8.51
N ASP A 357 4.10 17.09 -8.79
CA ASP A 357 3.15 18.15 -8.49
C ASP A 357 2.93 18.16 -6.97
N THR A 358 3.45 19.19 -6.31
CA THR A 358 3.37 19.40 -4.86
C THR A 358 2.27 20.39 -4.46
N ASN A 359 1.50 20.91 -5.43
CA ASN A 359 0.70 22.12 -5.24
C ASN A 359 -0.80 21.90 -5.01
N GLU A 360 -1.27 20.66 -4.81
CA GLU A 360 -2.69 20.44 -4.50
C GLU A 360 -2.88 19.88 -3.09
N ASN A 361 -3.64 20.64 -2.29
CA ASN A 361 -4.22 20.19 -1.04
C ASN A 361 -5.00 18.89 -1.31
N SER A 362 -4.47 17.78 -0.81
CA SER A 362 -5.04 16.43 -0.89
C SER A 362 -6.38 16.25 -0.15
N SER A 363 -7.31 17.20 -0.24
CA SER A 363 -8.50 17.31 0.60
C SER A 363 -9.78 16.82 -0.07
N SER A 364 -9.74 15.72 -0.82
CA SER A 364 -10.96 15.15 -1.42
C SER A 364 -10.82 13.64 -1.58
N LEU A 365 -10.97 12.92 -0.47
CA LEU A 365 -10.84 11.46 -0.41
C LEU A 365 -12.17 10.82 -0.03
N LYS A 366 -12.40 9.60 -0.52
CA LYS A 366 -13.71 8.92 -0.52
C LYS A 366 -14.04 8.44 0.91
N THR A 367 -15.24 8.74 1.38
CA THR A 367 -15.68 8.61 2.78
C THR A 367 -16.21 7.23 3.18
N SER A 368 -16.46 6.30 2.24
CA SER A 368 -17.34 5.13 2.46
C SER A 368 -16.68 3.75 2.32
N PHE A 369 -15.77 3.35 3.23
CA PHE A 369 -15.05 2.05 3.11
C PHE A 369 -14.78 1.28 4.40
N LEU A 370 -15.20 1.72 5.60
CA LEU A 370 -14.77 1.05 6.85
C LEU A 370 -15.13 -0.45 6.89
N ASP A 371 -16.35 -0.80 6.52
CA ASP A 371 -16.80 -2.20 6.43
C ASP A 371 -15.95 -2.99 5.42
N GLN A 372 -15.66 -2.39 4.27
CA GLN A 372 -14.86 -3.03 3.20
C GLN A 372 -13.40 -3.20 3.62
N ILE A 373 -12.81 -2.20 4.29
CA ILE A 373 -11.46 -2.28 4.86
C ILE A 373 -11.41 -3.37 5.92
N TYR A 374 -12.43 -3.46 6.78
CA TYR A 374 -12.51 -4.48 7.82
C TYR A 374 -12.71 -5.89 7.26
N GLU A 375 -13.55 -6.04 6.24
CA GLU A 375 -13.77 -7.29 5.53
C GLU A 375 -12.48 -7.76 4.83
N LEU A 376 -11.79 -6.85 4.13
CA LEU A 376 -10.50 -7.11 3.51
C LEU A 376 -9.43 -7.49 4.54
N TYR A 377 -9.38 -6.79 5.67
CA TYR A 377 -8.49 -7.11 6.77
C TYR A 377 -8.75 -8.52 7.28
N THR A 378 -10.03 -8.86 7.48
CA THR A 378 -10.46 -10.18 7.92
C THR A 378 -10.11 -11.26 6.90
N TYR A 379 -10.29 -11.01 5.61
CA TYR A 379 -9.90 -11.92 4.54
C TYR A 379 -8.42 -12.30 4.63
N TYR A 380 -7.52 -11.31 4.67
CA TYR A 380 -6.08 -11.58 4.68
C TYR A 380 -5.62 -12.24 5.99
N GLN A 381 -6.22 -11.88 7.13
CA GLN A 381 -5.95 -12.55 8.41
C GLN A 381 -6.36 -14.03 8.37
N LEU A 382 -7.54 -14.34 7.82
CA LEU A 382 -8.01 -15.71 7.64
C LEU A 382 -7.12 -16.49 6.67
N TYR A 383 -6.77 -15.89 5.54
CA TYR A 383 -5.85 -16.48 4.55
C TYR A 383 -4.50 -16.82 5.18
N ASP A 384 -3.87 -15.87 5.88
CA ASP A 384 -2.58 -16.09 6.54
C ASP A 384 -2.67 -17.19 7.61
N ALA A 385 -3.74 -17.17 8.42
CA ALA A 385 -3.98 -18.19 9.43
C ALA A 385 -4.13 -19.59 8.83
N LEU A 386 -4.81 -19.71 7.69
CA LEU A 386 -4.93 -20.96 6.95
C LEU A 386 -3.57 -21.39 6.39
N VAL A 387 -2.85 -20.52 5.67
CA VAL A 387 -1.55 -20.84 5.09
C VAL A 387 -0.52 -21.25 6.16
N GLU A 388 -0.52 -20.59 7.32
CA GLU A 388 0.35 -20.96 8.45
C GLU A 388 0.09 -22.39 8.93
N CYS A 389 -1.17 -22.85 8.95
CA CYS A 389 -1.50 -24.23 9.34
C CYS A 389 -0.89 -25.28 8.40
N PHE A 390 -0.57 -24.91 7.15
CA PHE A 390 -0.01 -25.81 6.15
C PHE A 390 1.46 -25.53 5.83
N LYS A 391 2.13 -24.64 6.57
CA LYS A 391 3.53 -24.25 6.30
C LYS A 391 4.52 -25.43 6.33
N ASP A 392 4.28 -26.38 7.21
CA ASP A 392 5.12 -27.59 7.36
C ASP A 392 4.64 -28.75 6.47
N TYR A 393 3.52 -28.57 5.75
CA TYR A 393 2.97 -29.58 4.85
C TYR A 393 3.43 -29.34 3.42
N ASN A 394 3.64 -30.41 2.67
CA ASN A 394 3.97 -30.32 1.25
C ASN A 394 2.70 -30.10 0.41
N VAL A 395 2.18 -28.88 0.45
CA VAL A 395 0.95 -28.45 -0.24
C VAL A 395 1.24 -27.53 -1.42
N LYS A 396 0.32 -27.54 -2.38
CA LYS A 396 0.18 -26.57 -3.44
C LYS A 396 -0.98 -25.63 -3.09
N ILE A 397 -0.77 -24.34 -3.28
CA ILE A 397 -1.78 -23.29 -3.12
C ILE A 397 -2.07 -22.74 -4.51
N ASP A 398 -3.32 -22.85 -4.94
CA ASP A 398 -3.81 -22.36 -6.24
C ASP A 398 -4.86 -21.27 -5.99
N GLU A 399 -4.61 -20.07 -6.49
CA GLU A 399 -5.54 -18.93 -6.39
C GLU A 399 -6.27 -18.74 -7.71
N SER A 400 -7.59 -18.52 -7.65
CA SER A 400 -8.37 -18.17 -8.83
C SER A 400 -7.90 -16.82 -9.38
N PRO A 401 -7.90 -16.63 -10.72
CA PRO A 401 -7.56 -15.33 -11.30
C PRO A 401 -8.51 -14.25 -10.81
N LEU A 402 -7.99 -13.03 -10.62
CA LEU A 402 -8.78 -11.86 -10.29
C LEU A 402 -9.59 -11.41 -11.52
N GLU A 403 -10.88 -11.18 -11.35
CA GLU A 403 -11.72 -10.53 -12.35
C GLU A 403 -11.41 -9.02 -12.41
N GLU A 404 -11.74 -8.37 -13.52
CA GLU A 404 -11.48 -6.94 -13.69
C GLU A 404 -12.26 -6.11 -12.67
N GLY A 405 -11.54 -5.36 -11.84
CA GLY A 405 -12.12 -4.55 -10.75
C GLY A 405 -12.23 -5.27 -9.41
N GLU A 406 -11.99 -6.58 -9.35
CA GLU A 406 -11.91 -7.33 -8.09
C GLU A 406 -10.48 -7.31 -7.52
N PHE A 407 -10.38 -7.40 -6.19
CA PHE A 407 -9.09 -7.37 -5.49
C PHE A 407 -8.79 -8.61 -4.65
N ILE A 408 -9.81 -9.45 -4.47
CA ILE A 408 -9.76 -10.66 -3.67
C ILE A 408 -10.09 -11.83 -4.61
N PRO A 409 -9.26 -12.89 -4.67
CA PRO A 409 -9.60 -14.05 -5.47
C PRO A 409 -10.81 -14.76 -4.85
N LYS A 410 -11.82 -15.07 -5.68
CA LYS A 410 -13.04 -15.77 -5.24
C LYS A 410 -12.77 -17.13 -4.61
N ARG A 411 -11.68 -17.81 -5.00
CA ARG A 411 -11.28 -19.12 -4.47
C ARG A 411 -9.78 -19.23 -4.29
N VAL A 412 -9.38 -19.69 -3.12
CA VAL A 412 -8.03 -20.19 -2.84
C VAL A 412 -8.14 -21.67 -2.50
N SER A 413 -7.45 -22.52 -3.25
CA SER A 413 -7.45 -23.97 -3.07
C SER A 413 -6.10 -24.44 -2.53
N ILE A 414 -6.12 -25.13 -1.39
CA ILE A 414 -4.96 -25.74 -0.74
C ILE A 414 -5.10 -27.25 -0.87
N GLN A 415 -4.10 -27.90 -1.47
CA GLN A 415 -4.11 -29.34 -1.71
C GLN A 415 -2.71 -29.94 -1.50
N PRO A 416 -2.59 -31.15 -0.95
CA PRO A 416 -1.30 -31.82 -0.84
C PRO A 416 -0.77 -32.19 -2.23
N ILE A 417 0.55 -32.05 -2.46
CA ILE A 417 1.18 -32.48 -3.72
C ILE A 417 0.99 -34.00 -3.92
N LYS A 418 0.95 -34.74 -2.81
CA LYS A 418 0.69 -36.17 -2.75
C LYS A 418 -0.43 -36.42 -1.74
N GLY A 419 -1.67 -36.46 -2.22
CA GLY A 419 -2.85 -36.75 -1.41
C GLY A 419 -4.12 -36.55 -2.23
N ARG A 420 -5.28 -36.73 -1.59
CA ARG A 420 -6.58 -36.62 -2.28
C ARG A 420 -7.57 -35.66 -1.62
N TRP A 421 -7.19 -35.04 -0.50
CA TRP A 421 -8.02 -34.02 0.13
C TRP A 421 -7.76 -32.66 -0.52
N GLN A 422 -8.75 -31.77 -0.42
CA GLN A 422 -8.68 -30.39 -0.90
C GLN A 422 -9.38 -29.50 0.11
N MET A 423 -8.80 -28.32 0.37
CA MET A 423 -9.44 -27.28 1.15
C MET A 423 -9.63 -26.04 0.28
N ASN A 424 -10.82 -25.47 0.29
CA ASN A 424 -11.14 -24.26 -0.44
C ASN A 424 -11.49 -23.15 0.55
N PHE A 425 -10.84 -21.99 0.41
CA PHE A 425 -11.25 -20.75 1.04
C PHE A 425 -11.93 -19.90 -0.02
N LEU A 426 -13.21 -19.60 0.22
CA LEU A 426 -14.11 -18.97 -0.74
C LEU A 426 -14.53 -17.61 -0.23
N TYR A 427 -14.46 -16.61 -1.10
CA TYR A 427 -14.88 -15.24 -0.82
C TYR A 427 -16.25 -14.95 -1.46
N GLN A 428 -17.19 -14.49 -0.65
CA GLN A 428 -18.58 -14.17 -1.04
C GLN A 428 -19.29 -15.23 -1.91
N PRO A 429 -19.24 -16.54 -1.58
CA PRO A 429 -19.89 -17.56 -2.40
C PRO A 429 -21.42 -17.44 -2.36
N GLN A 430 -22.07 -17.74 -3.48
CA GLN A 430 -23.53 -17.78 -3.55
C GLN A 430 -24.08 -19.13 -3.09
N ILE A 431 -24.97 -19.10 -2.09
CA ILE A 431 -25.69 -20.27 -1.57
C ILE A 431 -27.14 -20.18 -2.04
N GLY A 432 -27.43 -20.85 -3.16
CA GLY A 432 -28.76 -20.95 -3.75
C GLY A 432 -29.51 -22.23 -3.36
N ARG A 433 -30.62 -22.53 -4.04
CA ARG A 433 -31.33 -23.82 -3.88
C ARG A 433 -30.58 -24.99 -4.52
N GLU A 434 -29.71 -24.68 -5.47
CA GLU A 434 -28.87 -25.63 -6.19
C GLU A 434 -27.39 -25.33 -5.87
N PRO A 435 -26.54 -26.37 -5.81
CA PRO A 435 -25.11 -26.17 -5.58
C PRO A 435 -24.50 -25.43 -6.76
N THR A 436 -23.76 -24.36 -6.47
CA THR A 436 -23.08 -23.51 -7.46
C THR A 436 -21.61 -23.39 -7.09
N ASP A 437 -21.26 -22.41 -6.24
CA ASP A 437 -19.89 -22.18 -5.78
C ASP A 437 -19.44 -23.20 -4.72
N THR A 438 -20.42 -23.78 -4.02
CA THR A 438 -20.27 -24.75 -2.94
C THR A 438 -21.31 -25.86 -3.05
N HIS A 439 -21.17 -26.91 -2.23
CA HIS A 439 -22.23 -27.90 -2.02
C HIS A 439 -23.22 -27.49 -0.90
N LEU A 440 -23.14 -26.24 -0.41
CA LEU A 440 -24.14 -25.67 0.47
C LEU A 440 -25.36 -25.26 -0.35
N VAL A 441 -26.55 -25.59 0.14
CA VAL A 441 -27.81 -25.15 -0.46
C VAL A 441 -28.79 -24.65 0.57
N LEU A 442 -29.70 -23.79 0.12
CA LEU A 442 -30.87 -23.37 0.87
C LEU A 442 -31.85 -24.53 1.07
N HIS A 443 -32.32 -24.68 2.30
CA HIS A 443 -33.32 -25.65 2.71
C HIS A 443 -34.37 -24.98 3.62
N GLY A 444 -35.64 -25.29 3.38
CA GLY A 444 -36.76 -24.70 4.10
C GLY A 444 -37.26 -23.40 3.47
N LYS A 445 -37.94 -22.56 4.27
CA LYS A 445 -38.42 -21.25 3.82
C LYS A 445 -37.35 -20.19 4.15
N PRO A 446 -36.60 -19.68 3.16
CA PRO A 446 -35.64 -18.61 3.40
C PRO A 446 -36.34 -17.36 3.94
N HIS A 447 -35.62 -16.60 4.75
CA HIS A 447 -36.05 -15.29 5.23
C HIS A 447 -36.22 -14.30 4.04
N ARG A 448 -37.34 -13.55 3.99
CA ARG A 448 -37.57 -12.39 3.09
C ARG A 448 -37.44 -12.64 1.58
N ASP A 449 -38.02 -13.71 1.04
CA ASP A 449 -38.04 -14.02 -0.41
C ASP A 449 -36.66 -14.04 -1.11
N SER A 450 -35.57 -14.11 -0.35
CA SER A 450 -34.22 -14.14 -0.92
C SER A 450 -33.97 -15.47 -1.65
N PHE A 451 -33.51 -15.38 -2.90
CA PHE A 451 -33.21 -16.54 -3.75
C PHE A 451 -31.86 -17.19 -3.43
N TYR A 452 -30.96 -16.45 -2.80
CA TYR A 452 -29.62 -16.90 -2.40
C TYR A 452 -29.17 -16.19 -1.12
N TYR A 453 -28.19 -16.78 -0.42
CA TYR A 453 -27.41 -16.13 0.64
C TYR A 453 -25.94 -16.04 0.25
N THR A 454 -25.27 -15.00 0.71
CA THR A 454 -23.85 -14.71 0.43
C THR A 454 -23.15 -14.38 1.75
N PRO A 455 -22.61 -15.38 2.48
CA PRO A 455 -21.70 -15.10 3.59
C PRO A 455 -20.40 -14.49 3.07
N ASP A 456 -19.69 -13.72 3.91
CA ASP A 456 -18.44 -13.09 3.48
C ASP A 456 -17.36 -14.13 3.15
N PHE A 457 -17.25 -15.21 3.94
CA PHE A 457 -16.27 -16.27 3.72
C PHE A 457 -16.81 -17.67 4.01
N VAL A 458 -16.34 -18.66 3.23
CA VAL A 458 -16.58 -20.08 3.49
C VAL A 458 -15.27 -20.85 3.41
N VAL A 459 -14.99 -21.66 4.42
CA VAL A 459 -13.94 -22.68 4.36
C VAL A 459 -14.61 -24.02 4.11
N GLU A 460 -14.28 -24.65 2.99
CA GLU A 460 -14.73 -25.99 2.61
C GLU A 460 -13.56 -26.97 2.73
N TYR A 461 -13.78 -28.10 3.38
CA TYR A 461 -12.85 -29.22 3.41
C TYR A 461 -13.47 -30.44 2.75
N MET A 462 -12.77 -30.96 1.75
CA MET A 462 -13.14 -32.11 0.93
C MET A 462 -12.10 -33.21 1.13
N ASP A 463 -12.53 -34.38 1.57
CA ASP A 463 -11.69 -35.58 1.63
C ASP A 463 -12.48 -36.76 1.06
N PRO A 464 -11.92 -37.58 0.14
CA PRO A 464 -12.61 -38.74 -0.42
C PRO A 464 -13.09 -39.77 0.61
N HIS A 465 -12.48 -39.80 1.79
CA HIS A 465 -12.84 -40.73 2.87
C HIS A 465 -13.82 -40.14 3.88
N LEU A 466 -13.88 -38.81 4.01
CA LEU A 466 -14.76 -38.08 4.90
C LEU A 466 -15.95 -37.45 4.15
N SER A 467 -16.98 -37.05 4.90
CA SER A 467 -18.03 -36.19 4.38
C SER A 467 -17.52 -34.76 4.22
N LEU A 468 -18.04 -34.02 3.23
CA LEU A 468 -17.78 -32.59 3.05
C LEU A 468 -17.99 -31.83 4.36
N ARG A 469 -17.06 -30.93 4.70
CA ARG A 469 -17.10 -30.13 5.93
C ARG A 469 -17.03 -28.64 5.60
N TYR A 470 -17.72 -27.83 6.40
CA TYR A 470 -17.92 -26.41 6.12
C TYR A 470 -17.81 -25.55 7.37
N GLY A 471 -17.06 -24.47 7.27
CA GLY A 471 -17.09 -23.35 8.19
C GLY A 471 -17.58 -22.10 7.48
N ILE A 472 -18.66 -21.50 7.96
CA ILE A 472 -19.19 -20.23 7.46
C ILE A 472 -18.68 -19.12 8.37
N LEU A 473 -18.02 -18.11 7.80
CA LEU A 473 -17.50 -16.97 8.52
C LEU A 473 -18.05 -15.68 7.92
N ASP A 474 -18.51 -14.77 8.79
CA ASP A 474 -19.22 -13.57 8.36
C ASP A 474 -18.67 -12.37 9.15
N ALA A 475 -18.01 -11.43 8.46
CA ALA A 475 -17.44 -10.24 9.06
C ALA A 475 -18.53 -9.22 9.36
N LYS A 476 -18.43 -8.57 10.52
CA LYS A 476 -19.40 -7.60 11.00
C LYS A 476 -18.67 -6.43 11.63
N TYR A 477 -18.60 -5.31 10.91
CA TYR A 477 -18.08 -4.05 11.42
C TYR A 477 -19.08 -3.37 12.37
N LYS A 478 -19.31 -4.02 13.51
CA LYS A 478 -20.27 -3.63 14.55
C LYS A 478 -19.72 -3.97 15.94
N MET A 479 -20.25 -3.30 16.95
CA MET A 479 -19.92 -3.59 18.34
C MET A 479 -20.35 -5.01 18.72
N ALA A 480 -19.49 -5.73 19.45
CA ALA A 480 -19.69 -7.12 19.88
C ALA A 480 -21.09 -7.40 20.46
N LYS A 481 -21.59 -6.47 21.28
CA LYS A 481 -22.91 -6.58 21.91
C LYS A 481 -24.03 -6.61 20.87
N THR A 482 -23.96 -5.74 19.86
CA THR A 482 -24.92 -5.73 18.75
C THR A 482 -24.83 -7.01 17.94
N VAL A 483 -23.60 -7.49 17.67
CA VAL A 483 -23.37 -8.75 16.96
C VAL A 483 -23.98 -9.93 17.73
N LEU A 484 -23.79 -9.97 19.06
CA LEU A 484 -24.33 -11.02 19.93
C LEU A 484 -25.86 -10.98 20.04
N ASP A 485 -26.42 -9.82 20.32
CA ASP A 485 -27.84 -9.67 20.64
C ASP A 485 -28.72 -9.74 19.37
N GLN A 486 -28.21 -9.31 18.22
CA GLN A 486 -28.97 -9.18 16.97
C GLN A 486 -28.44 -10.10 15.87
N ASP A 487 -27.21 -9.87 15.40
CA ASP A 487 -26.70 -10.48 14.17
C ASP A 487 -26.48 -12.00 14.30
N LEU A 488 -26.09 -12.50 15.48
CA LEU A 488 -25.85 -13.92 15.73
C LEU A 488 -27.13 -14.74 15.60
N LYS A 489 -28.25 -14.22 16.10
CA LYS A 489 -29.56 -14.87 15.97
C LYS A 489 -30.00 -14.91 14.50
N GLU A 490 -29.84 -13.81 13.78
CA GLU A 490 -30.17 -13.73 12.36
C GLU A 490 -29.29 -14.66 11.51
N SER A 491 -27.98 -14.66 11.77
CA SER A 491 -27.01 -15.47 11.03
C SER A 491 -27.14 -16.95 11.33
N SER A 492 -27.45 -17.32 12.59
CA SER A 492 -27.78 -18.71 12.94
C SER A 492 -29.05 -19.20 12.24
N PHE A 493 -30.03 -18.31 12.05
CA PHE A 493 -31.20 -18.65 11.23
C PHE A 493 -30.80 -18.84 9.76
N LYS A 494 -30.14 -17.84 9.16
CA LYS A 494 -29.72 -17.85 7.74
C LYS A 494 -28.83 -19.05 7.41
N TYR A 495 -27.71 -19.20 8.12
CA TYR A 495 -26.61 -20.09 7.72
C TYR A 495 -26.61 -21.44 8.42
N TYR A 496 -27.24 -21.57 9.59
CA TYR A 496 -27.34 -22.86 10.26
C TYR A 496 -28.71 -23.51 10.07
N THR A 497 -29.80 -22.76 10.23
CA THR A 497 -31.15 -23.32 10.12
C THR A 497 -31.56 -23.54 8.67
N CYS A 498 -31.36 -22.53 7.81
CA CYS A 498 -31.82 -22.51 6.42
C CYS A 498 -30.81 -23.04 5.40
N VAL A 499 -29.63 -23.48 5.80
CA VAL A 499 -28.63 -24.08 4.89
C VAL A 499 -28.38 -25.54 5.26
N ARG A 500 -28.10 -26.38 4.26
CA ARG A 500 -27.63 -27.75 4.43
C ARG A 500 -26.54 -28.06 3.41
N VAL A 501 -25.74 -29.08 3.69
CA VAL A 501 -24.77 -29.64 2.76
C VAL A 501 -25.46 -30.73 1.93
N ILE A 502 -25.30 -30.69 0.60
CA ILE A 502 -25.66 -31.79 -0.29
C ILE A 502 -24.42 -32.65 -0.54
N GLY A 503 -24.55 -33.97 -0.40
CA GLY A 503 -23.46 -34.90 -0.72
C GLY A 503 -23.91 -36.36 -0.70
N GLU A 504 -23.13 -37.25 -1.32
CA GLU A 504 -23.51 -38.64 -1.64
C GLU A 504 -23.95 -39.53 -0.47
N ARG A 505 -23.74 -39.12 0.79
CA ARG A 505 -24.04 -39.95 1.97
C ARG A 505 -24.93 -39.30 3.03
N ARG A 506 -25.20 -37.98 3.01
CA ARG A 506 -25.93 -37.27 4.09
C ARG A 506 -26.59 -35.95 3.65
N ASP A 507 -27.79 -36.02 3.08
CA ASP A 507 -28.60 -34.86 2.64
C ASP A 507 -29.12 -33.93 3.78
N HIS A 508 -28.62 -34.10 5.01
CA HIS A 508 -29.05 -33.34 6.19
C HIS A 508 -27.89 -32.80 7.03
N GLN A 509 -26.64 -32.91 6.56
CA GLN A 509 -25.51 -32.37 7.30
C GLN A 509 -25.58 -30.83 7.33
N LYS A 510 -25.27 -30.28 8.50
CA LYS A 510 -25.19 -28.83 8.74
C LYS A 510 -23.73 -28.38 8.66
N PRO A 511 -23.47 -27.07 8.43
CA PRO A 511 -22.13 -26.52 8.59
C PRO A 511 -21.60 -26.82 9.99
N ASP A 512 -20.32 -27.15 10.07
CA ASP A 512 -19.64 -27.51 11.31
C ASP A 512 -19.33 -26.26 12.16
N PHE A 513 -19.07 -25.14 11.49
CA PHE A 513 -18.74 -23.87 12.14
C PHE A 513 -19.59 -22.73 11.58
N LEU A 514 -20.05 -21.85 12.47
CA LEU A 514 -20.61 -20.54 12.13
C LEU A 514 -19.98 -19.48 13.04
N TRP A 515 -19.10 -18.66 12.48
CA TRP A 515 -18.40 -17.61 13.24
C TRP A 515 -18.75 -16.23 12.71
N LEU A 516 -19.23 -15.37 13.60
CA LEU A 516 -19.31 -13.94 13.31
C LEU A 516 -18.01 -13.27 13.74
N ILE A 517 -17.35 -12.58 12.83
CA ILE A 517 -16.06 -11.94 13.09
C ILE A 517 -16.28 -10.45 13.28
N CYS A 518 -15.86 -9.89 14.41
CA CYS A 518 -16.06 -8.46 14.69
C CYS A 518 -14.86 -7.81 15.39
N PRO A 519 -14.72 -6.46 15.29
CA PRO A 519 -13.51 -5.76 15.72
C PRO A 519 -13.24 -5.93 17.21
N ASN A 520 -14.29 -5.84 18.03
CA ASN A 520 -14.20 -6.10 19.46
C ASN A 520 -15.04 -7.33 19.82
N ALA A 521 -14.63 -8.09 20.83
CA ALA A 521 -15.50 -9.09 21.44
C ALA A 521 -15.95 -8.61 22.84
N CYS A 522 -17.10 -9.09 23.31
CA CYS A 522 -17.56 -8.77 24.66
C CYS A 522 -16.48 -9.23 25.66
N TYR A 523 -15.89 -8.29 26.40
CA TYR A 523 -14.82 -8.55 27.37
C TYR A 523 -13.48 -9.00 26.76
N GLY A 524 -13.21 -8.68 25.49
CA GLY A 524 -11.89 -8.88 24.86
C GLY A 524 -11.51 -10.34 24.58
N ARG A 525 -12.49 -11.25 24.52
CA ARG A 525 -12.28 -12.68 24.24
C ARG A 525 -13.39 -13.21 23.32
N PRO A 526 -13.13 -14.22 22.47
CA PRO A 526 -14.17 -14.89 21.70
C PRO A 526 -15.35 -15.33 22.58
N VAL A 527 -16.57 -15.12 22.09
CA VAL A 527 -17.80 -15.47 22.82
C VAL A 527 -18.47 -16.61 22.09
N TRP A 528 -18.60 -17.75 22.77
CA TRP A 528 -19.22 -18.93 22.20
C TRP A 528 -20.63 -19.09 22.72
N THR A 529 -21.58 -19.35 21.83
CA THR A 529 -22.99 -19.54 22.21
C THR A 529 -23.43 -20.99 22.14
N MET A 530 -22.73 -21.85 21.39
CA MET A 530 -22.99 -23.29 21.34
C MET A 530 -21.70 -24.13 21.23
N ASN A 531 -21.64 -25.19 22.04
CA ASN A 531 -20.75 -26.37 21.97
C ASN A 531 -19.23 -26.11 21.92
N TYR A 532 -18.70 -25.00 22.44
CA TYR A 532 -17.26 -24.74 22.34
C TYR A 532 -16.39 -25.71 23.16
N ASP A 533 -16.80 -26.04 24.39
CA ASP A 533 -16.04 -26.91 25.31
C ASP A 533 -16.39 -28.40 25.15
N ASP A 534 -17.50 -28.73 24.50
CA ASP A 534 -18.04 -30.09 24.48
C ASP A 534 -17.51 -30.97 23.32
N ASN A 535 -16.55 -30.50 22.51
CA ASN A 535 -16.03 -31.20 21.31
C ASN A 535 -17.13 -31.73 20.35
N PHE A 536 -18.32 -31.09 20.34
CA PHE A 536 -19.41 -31.43 19.45
C PHE A 536 -19.61 -30.34 18.40
N LEU A 537 -19.88 -30.76 17.16
CA LEU A 537 -20.27 -29.89 16.06
C LEU A 537 -21.80 -29.78 16.01
N PRO A 538 -22.38 -28.60 15.69
CA PRO A 538 -21.70 -27.38 15.24
C PRO A 538 -21.14 -26.53 16.39
N ILE A 539 -20.12 -25.72 16.10
CA ILE A 539 -19.61 -24.67 16.99
C ILE A 539 -20.05 -23.31 16.44
N ILE A 540 -20.85 -22.58 17.22
CA ILE A 540 -21.40 -21.26 16.85
C ILE A 540 -20.90 -20.22 17.84
N GLY A 541 -20.40 -19.09 17.34
CA GLY A 541 -19.89 -18.04 18.19
C GLY A 541 -19.43 -16.79 17.45
N ILE A 542 -18.82 -15.90 18.24
CA ILE A 542 -18.28 -14.61 17.83
C ILE A 542 -16.78 -14.65 18.07
N VAL A 543 -16.02 -14.32 17.04
CA VAL A 543 -14.56 -14.30 17.04
C VAL A 543 -14.09 -12.84 16.93
N MET A 544 -13.18 -12.45 17.81
CA MET A 544 -12.57 -11.13 17.76
C MET A 544 -11.51 -11.10 16.67
N ASN A 545 -11.48 -10.02 15.88
CA ASN A 545 -10.41 -9.76 14.94
C ASN A 545 -10.00 -8.29 15.00
N ASN A 546 -8.92 -8.03 15.74
CA ASN A 546 -8.29 -6.72 15.89
C ASN A 546 -6.77 -6.87 15.89
N ALA A 547 -6.06 -5.74 15.71
CA ALA A 547 -4.62 -5.75 15.50
C ALA A 547 -3.82 -6.00 16.79
N GLU A 548 -4.37 -5.63 17.95
CA GLU A 548 -3.67 -5.73 19.24
C GLU A 548 -3.67 -7.14 19.87
N SER A 549 -4.63 -8.01 19.54
CA SER A 549 -4.80 -9.27 20.27
C SER A 549 -3.84 -10.37 19.80
N ASN A 550 -3.48 -11.27 20.73
CA ASN A 550 -2.76 -12.53 20.44
C ASN A 550 -3.63 -13.45 19.57
N ASP A 551 -3.65 -13.11 18.28
CA ASP A 551 -4.36 -13.67 17.14
C ASP A 551 -5.45 -14.73 17.46
N PRO A 552 -6.63 -14.28 17.92
CA PRO A 552 -7.78 -15.13 18.16
C PRO A 552 -8.22 -15.87 16.89
N ILE A 553 -8.11 -15.23 15.72
CA ILE A 553 -8.42 -15.86 14.44
C ILE A 553 -7.51 -17.07 14.21
N LYS A 554 -6.19 -16.93 14.33
CA LYS A 554 -5.25 -18.05 14.17
C LYS A 554 -5.57 -19.22 15.08
N ASN A 555 -5.89 -18.95 16.35
CA ASN A 555 -6.25 -19.99 17.30
C ASN A 555 -7.56 -20.70 16.92
N CYS A 556 -8.56 -19.94 16.45
CA CYS A 556 -9.81 -20.51 15.98
C CYS A 556 -9.59 -21.38 14.73
N ILE A 557 -8.85 -20.89 13.73
CA ILE A 557 -8.52 -21.66 12.52
C ILE A 557 -7.75 -22.95 12.87
N LYS A 558 -6.73 -22.89 13.74
CA LYS A 558 -6.01 -24.08 14.23
C LYS A 558 -6.95 -25.09 14.90
N LYS A 559 -7.97 -24.62 15.65
CA LYS A 559 -8.99 -25.50 16.23
C LYS A 559 -9.86 -26.14 15.14
N MET A 560 -10.35 -25.37 14.16
CA MET A 560 -11.12 -25.89 13.03
C MET A 560 -10.37 -27.01 12.30
N MET A 561 -9.09 -26.80 11.98
CA MET A 561 -8.25 -27.79 11.32
C MET A 561 -8.10 -29.08 12.15
N ARG A 562 -7.96 -28.94 13.49
CA ARG A 562 -7.88 -30.08 14.41
C ARG A 562 -9.18 -30.88 14.47
N GLU A 563 -10.33 -30.23 14.59
CA GLU A 563 -11.65 -30.90 14.64
C GLU A 563 -12.01 -31.61 13.32
N TRP A 564 -11.47 -31.12 12.21
CA TRP A 564 -11.60 -31.74 10.90
C TRP A 564 -10.58 -32.85 10.64
N ASN A 565 -9.60 -33.04 11.52
CA ASN A 565 -8.46 -33.96 11.34
C ASN A 565 -7.77 -33.76 9.99
N VAL A 566 -7.56 -32.51 9.57
CA VAL A 566 -6.94 -32.22 8.27
C VAL A 566 -5.48 -32.68 8.30
N GLY A 567 -5.10 -33.50 7.31
CA GLY A 567 -3.71 -33.93 7.12
C GLY A 567 -3.23 -35.10 7.99
N VAL A 568 -4.10 -35.72 8.78
CA VAL A 568 -3.83 -36.96 9.54
C VAL A 568 -4.19 -38.20 8.74
#